data_AF-A0A2S8UEA9-F1
#
_entry.id   AF-A0A2S8UEA9-F1
#
_cell.length_a   1.000
_cell.length_b   1.000
_cell.length_c   1.000
_cell.angle_alpha   90.00
_cell.angle_beta   90.00
_cell.angle_gamma   90.00
#
_symmetry.space_group_name_H-M   'P 1'
#
loop_
_entity.id
_entity.type
_entity.pdbx_description
1 polymer ?
#
loop_
_entity_poly.entity_id
_entity_poly.type
_entity_poly.pdbx_seq_one_letter_code
_entity_poly.pdbx_strand_id
1 'polypeptide(L)'
;MVKLMNADQLVKIAAGAGIFLHEATPETENLYVYATDDSQAHTVYVGKSASRARSTGEVNVEGQDYKDRIGVGFSALIKENNATRRSFRYDPTSFDPALLLRHIEEHEWGGPAIEALRERLDAHLVAAPTISVEDVEKVLVRIHVNTGRLIGNSQFASQWEATVNGAPNVIAVLAADIARQNGTLPKDTDVDAVPTVERPRDEAE
;
A
#
# COMPACT_ATOMS: atom_id res chain seq x y z
N MET A 1 -3.61 -19.31 10.88
CA MET A 1 -3.44 -17.93 11.41
C MET A 1 -3.69 -16.94 10.29
N VAL A 2 -4.33 -15.80 10.56
CA VAL A 2 -4.57 -14.74 9.56
C VAL A 2 -3.28 -13.95 9.34
N LYS A 3 -2.95 -13.62 8.09
CA LYS A 3 -1.76 -12.83 7.75
C LYS A 3 -2.14 -11.37 7.55
N LEU A 4 -1.50 -10.48 8.30
CA LEU A 4 -1.69 -9.03 8.22
C LEU A 4 -0.38 -8.36 7.76
N MET A 5 -0.50 -7.13 7.24
CA MET A 5 0.63 -6.28 6.88
C MET A 5 0.61 -5.08 7.81
N ASN A 6 1.75 -4.66 8.34
CA ASN A 6 1.82 -3.35 8.96
C ASN A 6 2.05 -2.23 7.94
N ALA A 7 1.71 -1.00 8.32
CA ALA A 7 1.82 0.14 7.42
C ALA A 7 3.27 0.40 6.96
N ASP A 8 4.27 0.17 7.82
CA ASP A 8 5.68 0.38 7.44
C ASP A 8 6.17 -0.67 6.44
N GLN A 9 5.74 -1.93 6.57
CA GLN A 9 5.97 -2.99 5.60
C GLN A 9 5.34 -2.61 4.26
N LEU A 10 4.09 -2.15 4.25
CA LEU A 10 3.41 -1.72 3.02
C LEU A 10 4.20 -0.61 2.31
N VAL A 11 4.65 0.41 3.06
CA VAL A 11 5.47 1.51 2.54
C VAL A 11 6.81 1.00 1.99
N LYS A 12 7.50 0.10 2.70
CA LYS A 12 8.77 -0.49 2.24
C LYS A 12 8.59 -1.32 0.96
N ILE A 13 7.52 -2.10 0.87
CA ILE A 13 7.20 -2.90 -0.32
C ILE A 13 6.93 -1.98 -1.51
N ALA A 14 6.13 -0.92 -1.31
CA ALA A 14 5.86 0.07 -2.36
C ALA A 14 7.13 0.78 -2.83
N ALA A 15 8.03 1.15 -1.91
CA ALA A 15 9.31 1.77 -2.24
C ALA A 15 10.21 0.84 -3.08
N GLY A 16 10.17 -0.48 -2.84
CA GLY A 16 10.85 -1.47 -3.69
C GLY A 16 10.40 -1.44 -5.15
N ALA A 17 9.15 -1.04 -5.41
CA ALA A 17 8.60 -0.84 -6.75
C ALA A 17 8.74 0.61 -7.26
N GLY A 18 9.57 1.44 -6.61
CA GLY A 18 9.80 2.84 -6.98
C GLY A 18 8.68 3.80 -6.61
N ILE A 19 7.75 3.40 -5.74
CA ILE A 19 6.68 4.25 -5.22
C ILE A 19 7.08 4.77 -3.84
N PHE A 20 7.43 6.06 -3.76
CA PHE A 20 7.85 6.69 -2.50
C PHE A 20 6.71 7.46 -1.85
N LEU A 21 6.27 6.97 -0.69
CA LEU A 21 5.27 7.61 0.15
C LEU A 21 5.98 8.42 1.24
N HIS A 22 5.59 9.68 1.40
CA HIS A 22 6.09 10.55 2.46
C HIS A 22 5.01 10.74 3.51
N GLU A 23 5.38 10.68 4.79
CA GLU A 23 4.47 11.06 5.88
C GLU A 23 3.94 12.49 5.64
N ALA A 24 2.65 12.67 5.89
CA ALA A 24 1.93 13.90 5.62
C ALA A 24 0.96 14.20 6.76
N THR A 25 0.32 15.36 6.68
CA THR A 25 -0.81 15.70 7.54
C THR A 25 -2.12 15.53 6.78
N PRO A 26 -3.29 15.41 7.44
CA PRO A 26 -4.58 15.35 6.77
C PRO A 26 -4.87 16.52 5.80
N GLU A 27 -4.21 17.67 5.98
CA GLU A 27 -4.34 18.83 5.10
C GLU A 27 -3.56 18.69 3.79
N THR A 28 -2.51 17.88 3.78
CA THR A 28 -1.55 17.78 2.68
C THR A 28 -1.53 16.41 2.02
N GLU A 29 -2.07 15.38 2.69
CA GLU A 29 -2.17 14.01 2.20
C GLU A 29 -2.91 13.92 0.86
N ASN A 30 -2.55 12.92 0.06
CA ASN A 30 -3.36 12.45 -1.05
C ASN A 30 -3.63 10.93 -0.99
N LEU A 31 -3.01 10.24 -0.03
CA LEU A 31 -3.22 8.86 0.34
C LEU A 31 -3.27 8.74 1.86
N TYR A 32 -3.95 7.72 2.36
CA TYR A 32 -3.96 7.41 3.77
C TYR A 32 -4.13 5.91 3.99
N VAL A 33 -3.67 5.47 5.14
CA VAL A 33 -3.80 4.12 5.63
C VAL A 33 -4.45 4.19 7.01
N TYR A 34 -5.49 3.40 7.24
CA TYR A 34 -5.91 3.12 8.62
C TYR A 34 -5.17 1.89 9.10
N ALA A 35 -4.57 1.99 10.27
CA ALA A 35 -3.83 0.91 10.91
C ALA A 35 -4.25 0.75 12.37
N THR A 36 -4.22 -0.47 12.90
CA THR A 36 -4.49 -0.75 14.32
C THR A 36 -3.59 0.10 15.23
N ASP A 37 -4.06 0.42 16.43
CA ASP A 37 -3.29 1.12 17.46
C ASP A 37 -2.33 0.19 18.25
N ASP A 38 -2.27 -1.10 17.88
CA ASP A 38 -1.36 -2.07 18.49
C ASP A 38 0.11 -1.80 18.13
N SER A 39 1.01 -2.50 18.83
CA SER A 39 2.46 -2.39 18.60
C SER A 39 2.91 -2.75 17.17
N GLN A 40 2.03 -3.37 16.39
CA GLN A 40 2.34 -3.81 15.03
C GLN A 40 1.78 -2.84 13.99
N ALA A 41 0.82 -1.97 14.30
CA ALA A 41 0.19 -1.04 13.36
C ALA A 41 -0.27 -1.74 12.06
N HIS A 42 -1.06 -2.81 12.21
CA HIS A 42 -1.61 -3.58 11.10
C HIS A 42 -2.56 -2.74 10.25
N THR A 43 -2.25 -2.64 8.96
CA THR A 43 -3.08 -1.94 7.98
C THR A 43 -4.43 -2.63 7.82
N VAL A 44 -5.51 -1.91 8.10
CA VAL A 44 -6.90 -2.38 7.95
C VAL A 44 -7.57 -1.81 6.71
N TYR A 45 -7.12 -0.67 6.20
CA TYR A 45 -7.71 -0.01 5.04
C TYR A 45 -6.72 0.95 4.36
N VAL A 46 -6.82 1.08 3.04
CA VAL A 46 -6.08 2.06 2.24
C VAL A 46 -7.07 2.89 1.44
N GLY A 47 -6.87 4.21 1.40
CA GLY A 47 -7.69 5.09 0.57
C GLY A 47 -6.94 6.30 0.03
N LYS A 48 -7.52 6.93 -0.99
CA LYS A 48 -7.09 8.22 -1.52
C LYS A 48 -7.89 9.39 -0.96
N SER A 49 -7.21 10.52 -0.72
CA SER A 49 -7.87 11.78 -0.42
C SER A 49 -8.21 12.50 -1.73
N ALA A 50 -9.38 12.19 -2.30
CA ALA A 50 -9.85 12.84 -3.54
C ALA A 50 -10.33 14.29 -3.31
N SER A 51 -10.71 14.63 -2.08
CA SER A 51 -11.02 16.00 -1.65
C SER A 51 -10.92 16.11 -0.12
N ARG A 52 -10.55 17.30 0.37
CA ARG A 52 -10.51 17.60 1.81
C ARG A 52 -11.85 17.29 2.48
N ALA A 53 -12.97 17.59 1.82
CA ALA A 53 -14.31 17.30 2.34
C ALA A 53 -14.58 15.79 2.54
N ARG A 54 -14.07 14.92 1.66
CA ARG A 54 -14.19 13.48 1.81
C ARG A 54 -13.29 12.94 2.92
N SER A 55 -12.04 13.41 2.98
CA SER A 55 -11.12 13.09 4.08
C SER A 55 -11.72 13.49 5.44
N THR A 56 -12.26 14.71 5.56
CA THR A 56 -12.93 15.17 6.79
C THR A 56 -14.22 14.39 7.09
N GLY A 57 -14.99 13.99 6.07
CA GLY A 57 -16.19 13.17 6.24
C GLY A 57 -15.90 11.74 6.75
N GLU A 58 -14.72 11.21 6.41
CA GLU A 58 -14.20 9.91 6.88
C GLU A 58 -13.52 10.03 8.25
N VAL A 59 -12.86 11.15 8.56
CA VAL A 59 -12.29 11.43 9.91
C VAL A 59 -13.39 11.63 10.96
N ASN A 60 -14.53 12.24 10.60
CA ASN A 60 -15.68 12.41 11.49
C ASN A 60 -16.38 11.09 11.89
N VAL A 61 -15.93 9.95 11.36
CA VAL A 61 -16.42 8.62 11.71
C VAL A 61 -15.92 8.18 13.09
N GLU A 62 -14.71 8.59 13.48
CA GLU A 62 -14.07 8.20 14.74
C GLU A 62 -14.90 8.63 15.97
N GLY A 63 -15.59 9.78 15.88
CA GLY A 63 -16.43 10.31 16.95
C GLY A 63 -17.90 9.86 16.96
N GLN A 64 -18.33 9.02 16.01
CA GLN A 64 -19.74 8.61 15.86
C GLN A 64 -19.96 7.15 16.29
N ASP A 65 -21.15 6.80 16.78
CA ASP A 65 -21.49 5.39 16.94
C ASP A 65 -21.66 4.78 15.55
N TYR A 66 -21.02 3.63 15.28
CA TYR A 66 -21.22 2.95 14.00
C TYR A 66 -22.69 2.49 13.84
N LYS A 67 -23.43 2.35 14.96
CA LYS A 67 -24.87 2.12 14.97
C LYS A 67 -25.65 3.28 14.35
N ASP A 68 -25.14 4.50 14.43
CA ASP A 68 -25.73 5.69 13.78
C ASP A 68 -25.42 5.74 12.27
N ARG A 69 -24.49 4.89 11.80
CA ARG A 69 -24.09 4.74 10.39
C ARG A 69 -24.19 3.29 9.90
N ILE A 70 -25.29 2.62 10.23
CA ILE A 70 -25.50 1.19 9.98
C ILE A 70 -25.34 0.75 8.50
N GLY A 71 -25.34 1.67 7.54
CA GLY A 71 -25.08 1.40 6.11
C GLY A 71 -23.62 1.57 5.64
N VAL A 72 -22.70 1.95 6.53
CA VAL A 72 -21.29 2.24 6.18
C VAL A 72 -20.36 1.29 6.93
N GLY A 73 -20.07 0.14 6.32
CA GLY A 73 -19.17 -0.88 6.91
C GLY A 73 -17.77 -0.37 7.25
N PHE A 74 -17.29 0.67 6.53
CA PHE A 74 -16.04 1.35 6.84
C PHE A 74 -15.99 1.87 8.29
N SER A 75 -17.09 2.42 8.82
CA SER A 75 -17.11 2.95 10.19
C SER A 75 -16.92 1.86 11.25
N ALA A 76 -17.57 0.72 11.04
CA ALA A 76 -17.37 -0.44 11.92
C ALA A 76 -15.94 -0.97 11.81
N LEU A 77 -15.38 -1.07 10.60
CA LEU A 77 -13.99 -1.51 10.39
C LEU A 77 -13.00 -0.66 11.20
N ILE A 78 -13.10 0.67 11.13
CA ILE A 78 -12.18 1.55 11.86
C ILE A 78 -12.37 1.41 13.37
N LYS A 79 -13.63 1.48 13.84
CA LYS A 79 -13.95 1.50 15.27
C LYS A 79 -13.66 0.17 15.98
N GLU A 80 -14.04 -0.95 15.39
CA GLU A 80 -13.83 -2.28 15.99
C GLU A 80 -12.36 -2.72 16.00
N ASN A 81 -11.51 -2.10 15.18
CA ASN A 81 -10.07 -2.37 15.14
C ASN A 81 -9.23 -1.30 15.84
N ASN A 82 -9.87 -0.33 16.52
CA ASN A 82 -9.20 0.86 17.09
C ASN A 82 -8.22 1.50 16.10
N ALA A 83 -8.60 1.58 14.82
CA ALA A 83 -7.67 1.94 13.77
C ALA A 83 -7.46 3.46 13.71
N THR A 84 -6.21 3.87 13.64
CA THR A 84 -5.79 5.26 13.52
C THR A 84 -5.34 5.56 12.08
N ARG A 85 -5.55 6.81 11.66
CA ARG A 85 -5.17 7.26 10.33
C ARG A 85 -3.67 7.61 10.29
N ARG A 86 -2.96 7.02 9.34
CA ARG A 86 -1.64 7.45 8.89
C ARG A 86 -1.78 8.14 7.53
N SER A 87 -1.28 9.36 7.44
CA SER A 87 -1.46 10.25 6.30
C SER A 87 -0.21 10.25 5.44
N PHE A 88 -0.38 10.06 4.12
CA PHE A 88 0.73 10.00 3.18
C PHE A 88 0.54 10.98 2.01
N ARG A 89 1.66 11.50 1.54
CA ARG A 89 1.78 12.24 0.28
C ARG A 89 2.60 11.38 -0.69
N TYR A 90 2.01 11.16 -1.85
CA TYR A 90 2.70 10.62 -3.02
C TYR A 90 2.84 11.72 -4.09
N ASP A 91 4.03 11.91 -4.62
CA ASP A 91 4.29 12.79 -5.76
C ASP A 91 4.44 11.94 -7.03
N PRO A 92 3.58 12.06 -8.04
CA PRO A 92 3.73 11.34 -9.30
C PRO A 92 5.10 11.51 -9.96
N THR A 93 5.79 12.63 -9.70
CA THR A 93 7.11 12.90 -10.23
C THR A 93 8.24 12.13 -9.52
N SER A 94 7.97 11.58 -8.33
CA SER A 94 8.95 10.79 -7.58
C SER A 94 8.99 9.32 -7.98
N PHE A 95 8.07 8.84 -8.83
CA PHE A 95 8.05 7.45 -9.28
C PHE A 95 9.34 7.07 -10.02
N ASP A 96 10.02 6.02 -9.55
CA ASP A 96 11.22 5.46 -10.17
C ASP A 96 10.90 4.14 -10.90
N PRO A 97 10.56 4.19 -12.21
CA PRO A 97 10.30 2.99 -12.99
C PRO A 97 11.55 2.13 -13.20
N ALA A 98 12.77 2.67 -13.02
CA ALA A 98 14.00 1.94 -13.28
C ALA A 98 14.22 0.79 -12.27
N LEU A 99 13.66 0.88 -11.07
CA LEU A 99 13.68 -0.22 -10.09
C LEU A 99 12.90 -1.44 -10.59
N LEU A 100 11.70 -1.22 -11.14
CA LEU A 100 10.89 -2.29 -11.70
C LEU A 100 11.50 -2.87 -12.98
N LEU A 101 11.99 -2.01 -13.88
CA LEU A 101 12.61 -2.46 -15.13
C LEU A 101 13.84 -3.32 -14.87
N ARG A 102 14.70 -2.90 -13.93
CA ARG A 102 15.87 -3.67 -13.49
C ARG A 102 15.46 -5.01 -12.91
N HIS A 103 14.46 -5.04 -12.03
CA HIS A 103 13.96 -6.30 -11.44
C HIS A 103 13.41 -7.26 -12.50
N ILE A 104 12.68 -6.73 -13.48
CA ILE A 104 12.15 -7.51 -14.60
C ILE A 104 13.29 -8.16 -15.39
N GLU A 105 14.35 -7.41 -15.68
CA GLU A 105 15.52 -7.90 -16.41
C GLU A 105 16.35 -8.91 -15.61
N GLU A 106 16.71 -8.58 -14.36
CA GLU A 106 17.54 -9.41 -13.49
C GLU A 106 16.92 -10.78 -13.17
N HIS A 107 15.58 -10.86 -13.14
CA HIS A 107 14.83 -12.08 -12.83
C HIS A 107 14.09 -12.68 -14.02
N GLU A 108 14.37 -12.20 -15.24
CA GLU A 108 13.84 -12.75 -16.49
C GLU A 108 12.29 -12.82 -16.52
N TRP A 109 11.62 -11.84 -15.91
CA TRP A 109 10.15 -11.75 -15.98
C TRP A 109 9.72 -11.48 -17.42
N GLY A 110 8.70 -12.22 -17.89
CA GLY A 110 8.21 -12.10 -19.26
C GLY A 110 6.74 -12.44 -19.42
N GLY A 111 6.25 -12.24 -20.64
CA GLY A 111 4.87 -12.52 -21.04
C GLY A 111 4.02 -11.25 -21.26
N PRO A 112 2.81 -11.38 -21.83
CA PRO A 112 2.07 -10.23 -22.38
C PRO A 112 1.81 -9.09 -21.38
N ALA A 113 1.55 -9.42 -20.11
CA ALA A 113 1.31 -8.41 -19.07
C ALA A 113 2.60 -7.68 -18.64
N ILE A 114 3.75 -8.38 -18.63
CA ILE A 114 5.06 -7.78 -18.34
C ILE A 114 5.48 -6.89 -19.50
N GLU A 115 5.36 -7.35 -20.75
CA GLU A 115 5.72 -6.52 -21.91
C GLU A 115 4.86 -5.25 -22.01
N ALA A 116 3.54 -5.34 -21.74
CA ALA A 116 2.66 -4.18 -21.69
C ALA A 116 3.04 -3.21 -20.54
N LEU A 117 3.48 -3.73 -19.39
CA LEU A 117 4.00 -2.89 -18.32
C LEU A 117 5.31 -2.23 -18.74
N ARG A 118 6.26 -2.97 -19.34
CA ARG A 118 7.54 -2.44 -19.81
C ARG A 118 7.35 -1.32 -20.81
N GLU A 119 6.50 -1.51 -21.83
CA GLU A 119 6.16 -0.46 -22.80
C GLU A 119 5.65 0.81 -22.10
N ARG A 120 4.79 0.66 -21.09
CA ARG A 120 4.31 1.78 -20.29
C ARG A 120 5.42 2.42 -19.46
N LEU A 121 6.29 1.64 -18.80
CA LEU A 121 7.39 2.14 -17.98
C LEU A 121 8.47 2.85 -18.83
N ASP A 122 8.78 2.31 -20.01
CA ASP A 122 9.71 2.91 -20.98
C ASP A 122 9.16 4.22 -21.52
N ALA A 123 7.86 4.27 -21.85
CA ALA A 123 7.20 5.52 -22.23
C ALA A 123 7.26 6.57 -21.09
N HIS A 124 7.17 6.14 -19.83
CA HIS A 124 7.31 7.02 -18.67
C HIS A 124 8.73 7.58 -18.50
N LEU A 125 9.78 6.83 -18.84
CA LEU A 125 11.16 7.32 -18.80
C LEU A 125 11.40 8.48 -19.79
N VAL A 126 10.66 8.52 -20.89
CA VAL A 126 10.82 9.54 -21.95
C VAL A 126 9.95 10.77 -21.71
N ALA A 127 8.70 10.61 -21.26
CA ALA A 127 7.70 11.69 -21.22
C ALA A 127 7.55 12.42 -19.87
N ALA A 128 8.41 12.11 -18.88
CA ALA A 128 8.27 12.44 -17.46
C ALA A 128 7.11 11.67 -16.77
N PRO A 129 7.33 11.18 -15.54
CA PRO A 129 6.56 10.07 -14.98
C PRO A 129 5.19 10.54 -14.46
N THR A 130 4.15 9.72 -14.63
CA THR A 130 2.95 9.82 -13.79
C THR A 130 2.24 8.46 -13.69
N ILE A 131 2.70 7.59 -12.79
CA ILE A 131 1.71 6.70 -12.16
C ILE A 131 0.86 7.59 -11.24
N SER A 132 -0.45 7.60 -11.47
CA SER A 132 -1.35 8.50 -10.76
C SER A 132 -1.52 8.10 -9.30
N VAL A 133 -1.95 9.02 -8.44
CA VAL A 133 -2.32 8.71 -7.04
C VAL A 133 -3.35 7.59 -6.97
N GLU A 134 -4.29 7.54 -7.92
CA GLU A 134 -5.29 6.47 -7.99
C GLU A 134 -4.69 5.11 -8.37
N ASP A 135 -3.72 5.09 -9.29
CA ASP A 135 -3.01 3.85 -9.60
C ASP A 135 -2.17 3.38 -8.41
N VAL A 136 -1.53 4.30 -7.67
CA VAL A 136 -0.81 3.97 -6.44
C VAL A 136 -1.74 3.40 -5.38
N GLU A 137 -2.90 4.00 -5.13
CA GLU A 137 -3.93 3.46 -4.22
C GLU A 137 -4.26 1.99 -4.58
N LYS A 138 -4.46 1.70 -5.87
CA LYS A 138 -4.71 0.34 -6.36
C LYS A 138 -3.50 -0.57 -6.13
N VAL A 139 -2.28 -0.12 -6.39
CA VAL A 139 -1.05 -0.91 -6.12
C VAL A 139 -0.97 -1.28 -4.64
N LEU A 140 -1.18 -0.34 -3.73
CA LEU A 140 -1.10 -0.57 -2.29
C LEU A 140 -2.10 -1.63 -1.81
N VAL A 141 -3.36 -1.55 -2.27
CA VAL A 141 -4.37 -2.57 -1.98
C VAL A 141 -3.96 -3.93 -2.57
N ARG A 142 -3.43 -3.94 -3.80
CA ARG A 142 -3.00 -5.18 -4.47
C ARG A 142 -1.75 -5.80 -3.88
N ILE A 143 -0.89 -5.04 -3.21
CA ILE A 143 0.24 -5.59 -2.43
C ILE A 143 -0.28 -6.51 -1.32
N HIS A 144 -1.36 -6.13 -0.62
CA HIS A 144 -1.99 -7.02 0.37
C HIS A 144 -2.45 -8.33 -0.30
N VAL A 145 -3.19 -8.23 -1.41
CA VAL A 145 -3.74 -9.39 -2.12
C VAL A 145 -2.64 -10.32 -2.64
N ASN A 146 -1.65 -9.79 -3.36
CA ASN A 146 -0.57 -10.56 -3.97
C ASN A 146 0.45 -11.12 -2.96
N THR A 147 0.35 -10.69 -1.70
CA THR A 147 1.12 -11.24 -0.57
C THR A 147 0.27 -12.10 0.36
N GLY A 148 -0.99 -12.38 0.02
CA GLY A 148 -1.89 -13.24 0.78
C GLY A 148 -2.34 -12.65 2.13
N ARG A 149 -2.38 -11.31 2.24
CA ARG A 149 -2.73 -10.59 3.46
C ARG A 149 -4.11 -9.96 3.35
N LEU A 150 -4.84 -9.95 4.46
CA LEU A 150 -6.16 -9.34 4.50
C LEU A 150 -6.05 -7.81 4.44
N ILE A 151 -7.07 -7.20 3.83
CA ILE A 151 -7.27 -5.76 3.79
C ILE A 151 -8.77 -5.48 3.66
N GLY A 152 -9.27 -4.51 4.41
CA GLY A 152 -10.63 -4.01 4.24
C GLY A 152 -10.76 -3.23 2.93
N ASN A 153 -11.94 -3.29 2.32
CA ASN A 153 -12.25 -2.53 1.12
C ASN A 153 -13.52 -1.72 1.32
N SER A 154 -13.62 -0.59 0.63
CA SER A 154 -14.89 0.12 0.54
C SER A 154 -15.83 -0.63 -0.40
N GLN A 155 -17.08 -0.81 0.01
CA GLN A 155 -18.12 -1.47 -0.80
C GLN A 155 -18.38 -0.80 -2.17
N PHE A 156 -17.88 0.42 -2.37
CA PHE A 156 -17.98 1.18 -3.61
C PHE A 156 -16.62 1.41 -4.29
N ALA A 157 -15.55 0.78 -3.80
CA ALA A 157 -14.23 0.95 -4.36
C ALA A 157 -13.96 -0.09 -5.45
N SER A 158 -13.76 0.40 -6.67
CA SER A 158 -13.26 -0.35 -7.84
C SER A 158 -11.80 -0.79 -7.70
N GLN A 159 -11.19 -0.64 -6.51
CA GLN A 159 -9.83 -1.06 -6.19
C GLN A 159 -9.60 -2.56 -6.48
N TRP A 160 -10.66 -3.38 -6.44
CA TRP A 160 -10.65 -4.82 -6.73
C TRP A 160 -11.07 -5.19 -8.16
N GLU A 161 -11.67 -4.26 -8.90
CA GLU A 161 -12.29 -4.54 -10.21
C GLU A 161 -11.36 -4.29 -11.40
N ALA A 162 -10.14 -3.81 -11.16
CA ALA A 162 -9.15 -3.68 -12.23
C ALA A 162 -8.93 -5.04 -12.93
N THR A 163 -8.82 -5.01 -14.26
CA THR A 163 -8.52 -6.19 -15.07
C THR A 163 -7.29 -6.88 -14.51
N VAL A 164 -7.31 -8.22 -14.46
CA VAL A 164 -6.24 -9.06 -13.89
C VAL A 164 -4.84 -8.71 -14.46
N ASN A 165 -4.81 -8.14 -15.67
CA ASN A 165 -3.60 -7.73 -16.39
C ASN A 165 -3.33 -6.22 -16.37
N GLY A 166 -4.03 -5.44 -15.55
CA GLY A 166 -3.80 -4.00 -15.43
C GLY A 166 -2.46 -3.71 -14.75
N ALA A 167 -1.80 -2.63 -15.19
CA ALA A 167 -0.49 -2.22 -14.67
C ALA A 167 -0.41 -2.17 -13.12
N PRO A 168 -1.42 -1.64 -12.38
CA PRO A 168 -1.37 -1.66 -10.91
C PRO A 168 -1.24 -3.06 -10.30
N ASN A 169 -1.86 -4.08 -10.90
CA ASN A 169 -1.74 -5.45 -10.42
C ASN A 169 -0.35 -6.03 -10.73
N VAL A 170 0.16 -5.81 -11.94
CA VAL A 170 1.49 -6.30 -12.34
C VAL A 170 2.57 -5.65 -11.48
N ILE A 171 2.49 -4.33 -11.24
CA ILE A 171 3.39 -3.62 -10.32
C ILE A 171 3.33 -4.22 -8.91
N ALA A 172 2.13 -4.50 -8.39
CA ALA A 172 1.99 -5.10 -7.06
C ALA A 172 2.56 -6.53 -6.95
N VAL A 173 2.45 -7.33 -8.02
CA VAL A 173 3.09 -8.66 -8.10
C VAL A 173 4.61 -8.53 -8.04
N LEU A 174 5.19 -7.63 -8.84
CA LEU A 174 6.64 -7.37 -8.84
C LEU A 174 7.11 -6.81 -7.50
N ALA A 175 6.37 -5.87 -6.90
CA ALA A 175 6.66 -5.33 -5.57
C ALA A 175 6.69 -6.45 -4.50
N ALA A 176 5.72 -7.38 -4.55
CA ALA A 176 5.67 -8.52 -3.66
C ALA A 176 6.87 -9.46 -3.84
N ASP A 177 7.32 -9.68 -5.07
CA ASP A 177 8.50 -10.48 -5.37
C ASP A 177 9.78 -9.81 -4.85
N ILE A 178 10.00 -8.54 -5.19
CA ILE A 178 11.12 -7.71 -4.67
C ILE A 178 11.19 -7.79 -3.15
N ALA A 179 10.04 -7.65 -2.48
CA ALA A 179 9.94 -7.70 -1.04
C ALA A 179 10.33 -9.06 -0.44
N ARG A 180 10.03 -10.18 -1.12
CA ARG A 180 10.47 -11.51 -0.68
C ARG A 180 11.97 -11.69 -0.84
N GLN A 181 12.53 -11.15 -1.93
CA GLN A 181 13.95 -11.27 -2.21
C GLN A 181 14.82 -10.41 -1.29
N ASN A 182 14.35 -9.21 -0.93
CA ASN A 182 15.08 -8.30 -0.06
C ASN A 182 14.82 -8.54 1.45
N GLY A 183 13.99 -9.54 1.79
CA GLY A 183 13.68 -9.90 3.19
C GLY A 183 12.68 -8.98 3.89
N THR A 184 12.06 -8.02 3.20
CA THR A 184 10.93 -7.24 3.74
C THR A 184 9.74 -8.16 4.03
N LEU A 185 9.56 -9.18 3.20
CA LEU A 185 8.63 -10.27 3.39
C LEU A 185 9.38 -11.60 3.52
N PRO A 186 8.91 -12.53 4.35
CA PRO A 186 9.46 -13.88 4.38
C PRO A 186 9.23 -14.57 3.02
N LYS A 187 10.20 -15.41 2.61
CA LYS A 187 10.27 -16.04 1.27
C LYS A 187 9.07 -16.95 0.99
N ASP A 188 8.67 -17.70 2.00
CA ASP A 188 7.35 -18.29 2.12
C ASP A 188 6.52 -17.33 2.97
N THR A 189 5.22 -17.22 2.81
CA THR A 189 4.40 -16.31 3.65
C THR A 189 4.27 -16.82 5.10
N ASP A 190 5.36 -17.32 5.69
CA ASP A 190 5.42 -17.86 7.03
C ASP A 190 5.34 -16.74 8.06
N VAL A 191 4.56 -17.00 9.10
CA VAL A 191 3.97 -15.99 9.98
C VAL A 191 4.93 -15.56 11.10
N ASP A 192 6.03 -16.29 11.28
CA ASP A 192 6.84 -16.21 12.51
C ASP A 192 8.17 -15.46 12.33
N ALA A 193 8.49 -15.00 11.11
CA ALA A 193 9.69 -14.19 10.86
C ALA A 193 9.37 -12.70 11.00
N VAL A 194 9.12 -12.24 12.23
CA VAL A 194 9.26 -10.81 12.55
C VAL A 194 10.77 -10.50 12.42
N PRO A 195 11.20 -9.55 11.58
CA PRO A 195 12.57 -9.08 11.62
C PRO A 195 12.80 -8.52 13.01
N THR A 196 13.65 -9.17 13.80
CA THR A 196 14.13 -8.59 15.06
C THR A 196 14.82 -7.29 14.73
N VAL A 197 14.10 -6.18 14.89
CA VAL A 197 14.72 -4.85 14.98
C VAL A 197 15.53 -4.91 16.26
N GLU A 198 16.84 -5.19 16.13
CA GLU A 198 17.76 -4.97 17.23
C GLU A 198 17.63 -3.51 17.63
N ARG A 199 16.99 -3.26 18.77
CA ARG A 199 17.03 -1.93 19.38
C ARG A 199 18.50 -1.64 19.67
N PRO A 200 18.99 -0.41 19.42
CA PRO A 200 20.29 0.00 19.90
C PRO A 200 20.36 -0.37 21.38
N ARG A 201 21.39 -1.12 21.77
CA ARG A 201 21.65 -1.33 23.19
C ARG A 201 21.91 0.05 23.76
N ASP A 202 21.01 0.52 24.60
CA ASP A 202 21.27 1.67 25.45
C ASP A 202 22.56 1.35 26.21
N GLU A 203 23.63 2.06 25.89
CA GLU A 203 24.85 2.10 26.68
C GLU A 203 24.49 2.76 28.01
N ALA A 204 24.11 1.93 28.99
CA ALA A 204 23.96 2.32 30.36
C ALA A 204 25.25 2.00 31.12
N GLU A 205 25.93 3.09 31.52
CA GLU A 205 26.79 3.33 32.70
C GLU A 205 27.54 2.18 33.36
#